data_AF-A0A842SN55-F1
#
_entry.id   AF-A0A842SN55-F1
#
_cell.length_a   1.000
_cell.length_b   1.000
_cell.length_c   1.000
_cell.angle_alpha   90.00
_cell.angle_beta   90.00
_cell.angle_gamma   90.00
#
_symmetry.space_group_name_H-M   'P 1'
#
loop_
_entity.id
_entity.type
_entity.pdbx_description
1 polymer ?
#
loop_
_entity_poly.entity_id
_entity_poly.type
_entity_poly.pdbx_seq_one_letter_code
_entity_poly.pdbx_strand_id
1 'polypeptide(L)'
;MGSRITARYIIFYFVVLLFFYELFMFIPSTWIELLTARMSSDALNLLGFSSDYGLNAGEVWMNLLGGARDVEVYIIRECTAFHVWGILMGLIIPLRDADIWRKVKSIALGGSLVFIMNITRIMLTVYLTGYDVPPFSWFFTSPTVETYHYPVSFAYGVIGIAIVIGLINAFILPELGDFLIELTDSLLYLIKKK
;
A
#
# COMPACT_ATOMS: atom_id res chain seq x y z
N MET A 1 -13.89 15.99 -27.17
CA MET A 1 -12.89 16.19 -28.24
C MET A 1 -11.60 15.57 -27.76
N GLY A 2 -11.32 14.33 -28.18
CA GLY A 2 -10.21 13.53 -27.66
C GLY A 2 -8.88 13.96 -28.25
N SER A 3 -8.03 14.59 -27.44
CA SER A 3 -6.61 14.63 -27.75
C SER A 3 -6.03 13.25 -27.41
N ARG A 4 -5.93 12.37 -28.40
CA ARG A 4 -5.31 11.05 -28.20
C ARG A 4 -3.99 11.21 -27.45
N ILE A 5 -3.86 10.53 -26.33
CA ILE A 5 -2.59 10.38 -25.61
C ILE A 5 -1.47 10.04 -26.62
N THR A 6 -0.52 10.97 -26.77
CA THR A 6 0.63 10.79 -27.66
C THR A 6 1.63 9.81 -27.07
N ALA A 7 2.38 9.09 -27.90
CA ALA A 7 3.45 8.19 -27.43
C ALA A 7 4.49 8.91 -26.56
N ARG A 8 4.81 10.17 -26.86
CA ARG A 8 5.70 11.01 -26.03
C ARG A 8 5.14 11.21 -24.62
N TYR A 9 3.84 11.41 -24.51
CA TYR A 9 3.19 11.57 -23.21
C TYR A 9 3.13 10.25 -22.44
N ILE A 10 2.90 9.12 -23.12
CA ILE A 10 2.99 7.79 -22.49
C ILE A 10 4.39 7.59 -21.87
N ILE A 11 5.45 7.86 -22.64
CA ILE A 11 6.83 7.76 -22.16
C ILE A 11 7.04 8.68 -20.95
N PHE A 12 6.64 9.95 -21.05
CA PHE A 12 6.72 10.89 -19.94
C PHE A 12 5.98 10.37 -18.69
N TYR A 13 4.76 9.86 -18.85
CA TYR A 13 3.94 9.31 -17.77
C TYR A 13 4.64 8.14 -17.08
N PHE A 14 5.16 7.17 -17.84
CA PHE A 14 5.91 6.05 -17.29
C PHE A 14 7.22 6.48 -16.61
N VAL A 15 7.94 7.47 -17.15
CA VAL A 15 9.15 8.01 -16.54
C VAL A 15 8.82 8.67 -15.19
N VAL A 16 7.73 9.43 -15.10
CA VAL A 16 7.29 10.04 -13.84
C VAL A 16 6.87 8.97 -12.84
N LEU A 17 6.13 7.95 -13.28
CA LEU A 17 5.74 6.81 -12.43
C LEU A 17 6.98 6.09 -11.87
N LEU A 18 7.94 5.75 -12.73
CA LEU A 18 9.19 5.09 -12.33
C LEU A 18 10.02 5.99 -11.40
N PHE A 19 10.10 7.29 -11.69
CA PHE A 19 10.81 8.24 -10.85
C PHE A 19 10.26 8.25 -9.42
N PHE A 20 8.94 8.34 -9.23
CA PHE A 20 8.35 8.32 -7.89
C PHE A 20 8.45 6.95 -7.22
N TYR A 21 8.33 5.86 -7.97
CA TYR A 21 8.60 4.51 -7.46
C TYR A 21 10.01 4.41 -6.87
N GLU A 22 11.03 4.76 -7.65
CA GLU A 22 12.44 4.69 -7.23
C GLU A 22 12.75 5.70 -6.12
N LEU A 23 12.24 6.93 -6.20
CA LEU A 23 12.46 7.95 -5.18
C LEU A 23 12.06 7.44 -3.78
N PHE A 24 10.91 6.78 -3.68
CA PHE A 24 10.42 6.21 -2.44
C PHE A 24 11.12 4.91 -2.03
N MET A 25 12.01 4.35 -2.85
CA MET A 25 12.96 3.30 -2.46
C MET A 25 14.23 3.87 -1.83
N PHE A 26 14.62 5.10 -2.17
CA PHE A 26 15.85 5.73 -1.66
C PHE A 26 15.65 6.60 -0.42
N ILE A 27 14.46 7.19 -0.21
CA ILE A 27 14.23 8.06 0.95
C ILE A 27 14.33 7.24 2.25
N PRO A 28 15.05 7.70 3.29
CA PRO A 28 15.07 7.04 4.60
C PRO A 28 13.65 6.85 5.18
N SER A 29 13.31 5.61 5.57
CA SER A 29 11.96 5.19 5.95
C SER A 29 11.80 4.75 7.41
N THR A 30 12.86 4.72 8.21
CA THR A 30 12.79 4.24 9.61
C THR A 30 11.74 4.95 10.46
N TRP A 31 11.50 6.24 10.19
CA TRP A 31 10.48 7.01 10.90
C TRP A 31 9.05 6.51 10.59
N ILE A 32 8.76 6.11 9.35
CA ILE A 32 7.43 5.61 8.97
C ILE A 32 7.27 4.15 9.41
N GLU A 33 8.34 3.37 9.41
CA GLU A 33 8.38 2.01 9.97
C GLU A 33 8.03 2.05 11.47
N LEU A 34 8.69 2.93 12.23
CA LEU A 34 8.43 3.12 13.66
C LEU A 34 7.01 3.62 13.92
N LEU A 35 6.52 4.57 13.12
CA LEU A 35 5.13 5.03 13.24
C LEU A 35 4.13 3.90 12.97
N THR A 36 4.40 3.07 11.95
CA THR A 36 3.55 1.93 11.61
C THR A 36 3.54 0.91 12.74
N ALA A 37 4.71 0.51 13.25
CA ALA A 37 4.85 -0.42 14.37
C ALA A 37 4.11 0.08 15.62
N ARG A 38 4.31 1.35 15.98
CA ARG A 38 3.61 1.99 17.09
C ARG A 38 2.10 1.94 16.93
N MET A 39 1.58 2.41 15.79
CA MET A 39 0.13 2.48 15.60
C MET A 39 -0.53 1.10 15.51
N SER A 40 0.15 0.11 14.93
CA SER A 40 -0.31 -1.28 14.92
C SER A 40 -0.32 -1.89 16.33
N SER A 41 0.73 -1.65 17.12
CA SER A 41 0.82 -2.11 18.51
C SER A 41 -0.23 -1.45 19.40
N ASP A 42 -0.36 -0.11 19.33
CA ASP A 42 -1.39 0.65 20.05
C ASP A 42 -2.79 0.16 19.70
N ALA A 43 -3.06 -0.12 18.43
CA ALA A 43 -4.36 -0.64 17.99
C ALA A 43 -4.63 -2.07 18.49
N LEU A 44 -3.63 -2.95 18.59
CA LEU A 44 -3.79 -4.26 19.21
C LEU A 44 -4.03 -4.14 20.73
N ASN A 45 -3.30 -3.26 21.40
CA ASN A 45 -3.48 -2.98 22.83
C ASN A 45 -4.90 -2.45 23.11
N LEU A 46 -5.44 -1.57 22.24
CA LEU A 46 -6.81 -1.08 22.32
C LEU A 46 -7.86 -2.19 22.18
N LEU A 47 -7.54 -3.27 21.47
CA LEU A 47 -8.40 -4.46 21.34
C LEU A 47 -8.22 -5.45 22.50
N GLY A 48 -7.37 -5.14 23.49
CA GLY A 48 -7.14 -5.96 24.68
C GLY A 48 -6.03 -7.00 24.54
N PHE A 49 -5.22 -6.92 23.47
CA PHE A 49 -4.04 -7.76 23.32
C PHE A 49 -2.82 -7.16 24.03
N SER A 50 -1.78 -7.96 24.29
CA SER A 50 -0.51 -7.48 24.81
C SER A 50 0.48 -7.34 23.66
N SER A 51 0.78 -6.12 23.22
CA SER A 51 1.70 -5.83 22.12
C SER A 51 2.68 -4.73 22.52
N ASP A 52 3.92 -4.86 22.08
CA ASP A 52 4.97 -3.86 22.24
C ASP A 52 5.69 -3.61 20.90
N TYR A 53 6.46 -2.53 20.83
CA TYR A 53 7.25 -2.17 19.66
C TYR A 53 8.55 -1.49 20.07
N GLY A 54 9.54 -1.50 19.16
CA GLY A 54 10.81 -0.83 19.44
C GLY A 54 11.69 -0.67 18.22
N LEU A 55 12.85 -0.08 18.47
CA LEU A 55 13.92 0.12 17.49
C LEU A 55 15.19 -0.51 18.07
N ASN A 56 15.74 -1.50 17.38
CA ASN A 56 16.99 -2.15 17.77
C ASN A 56 17.94 -2.17 16.57
N ALA A 57 19.17 -1.66 16.75
CA ALA A 57 20.20 -1.62 15.71
C ALA A 57 19.76 -1.05 14.33
N GLY A 58 18.76 -0.16 14.32
CA GLY A 58 18.20 0.42 13.08
C GLY A 58 17.02 -0.35 12.50
N GLU A 59 16.67 -1.51 13.05
CA GLU A 59 15.52 -2.31 12.66
C GLU A 59 14.34 -2.04 13.60
N VAL A 60 13.17 -1.79 13.02
CA VAL A 60 11.93 -1.59 13.77
C VAL A 60 11.27 -2.94 13.98
N TRP A 61 10.96 -3.27 15.22
CA TRP A 61 10.26 -4.50 15.58
C TRP A 61 8.93 -4.20 16.27
N MET A 62 8.03 -5.17 16.19
CA MET A 62 6.76 -5.19 16.90
C MET A 62 6.48 -6.63 17.33
N ASN A 63 5.89 -6.81 18.50
CA ASN A 63 5.48 -8.13 18.97
C ASN A 63 4.01 -8.18 19.38
N LEU A 64 3.50 -9.41 19.46
CA LEU A 64 2.25 -9.77 20.11
C LEU A 64 2.58 -10.89 21.08
N LEU A 65 2.32 -10.65 22.36
CA LEU A 65 2.58 -11.57 23.45
C LEU A 65 1.29 -12.26 23.87
N GLY A 66 1.39 -13.56 24.14
CA GLY A 66 0.26 -14.41 24.48
C GLY A 66 -0.49 -14.94 23.25
N GLY A 67 -1.60 -15.63 23.48
CA GLY A 67 -2.29 -16.42 22.46
C GLY A 67 -1.82 -17.87 22.42
N ALA A 68 -1.75 -18.47 21.23
CA ALA A 68 -1.18 -19.81 21.04
C ALA A 68 0.35 -19.78 21.02
N ARG A 69 0.94 -18.66 20.57
CA ARG A 69 2.39 -18.41 20.54
C ARG A 69 2.67 -16.90 20.54
N ASP A 70 3.84 -16.52 21.04
CA ASP A 70 4.35 -15.17 20.86
C ASP A 70 4.77 -14.94 19.40
N VAL A 71 4.53 -13.74 18.88
CA VAL A 71 4.87 -13.37 17.50
C VAL A 71 5.71 -12.10 17.53
N GLU A 72 6.88 -12.14 16.90
CA GLU A 72 7.72 -10.97 16.64
C GLU A 72 7.82 -10.76 15.13
N VAL A 73 7.67 -9.51 14.71
CA VAL A 73 7.79 -9.09 13.31
C VAL A 73 8.68 -7.86 13.19
N TYR A 74 9.46 -7.81 12.12
CA TYR A 74 10.24 -6.64 11.75
C TYR A 74 9.47 -5.83 10.71
N ILE A 75 9.25 -4.55 11.00
CA ILE A 75 8.55 -3.63 10.11
C ILE A 75 9.56 -3.00 9.17
N ILE A 76 9.59 -3.50 7.94
CA ILE A 76 10.41 -2.96 6.85
C ILE A 76 9.61 -2.00 5.98
N ARG A 77 10.28 -1.29 5.08
CA ARG A 77 9.69 -0.29 4.18
C ARG A 77 8.46 -0.82 3.43
N GLU A 78 8.50 -2.05 2.94
CA GLU A 78 7.42 -2.73 2.21
C GLU A 78 6.21 -3.05 3.11
N CYS A 79 6.44 -3.12 4.42
CA CYS A 79 5.38 -3.22 5.41
C CYS A 79 4.65 -1.88 5.59
N THR A 80 5.29 -0.77 5.22
CA THR A 80 4.75 0.58 5.30
C THR A 80 4.07 1.00 4.00
N ALA A 81 3.09 1.90 4.09
CA ALA A 81 2.42 2.49 2.92
C ALA A 81 3.35 3.31 2.01
N PHE A 82 4.62 3.48 2.41
CA PHE A 82 5.55 4.42 1.81
C PHE A 82 5.82 4.13 0.33
N HIS A 83 5.98 2.86 -0.04
CA HIS A 83 6.20 2.50 -1.44
C HIS A 83 4.95 2.75 -2.29
N VAL A 84 3.78 2.41 -1.76
CA VAL A 84 2.49 2.62 -2.44
C VAL A 84 2.18 4.11 -2.59
N TRP A 85 2.63 4.97 -1.66
CA TRP A 85 2.58 6.42 -1.83
C TRP A 85 3.35 6.89 -3.06
N GLY A 86 4.55 6.34 -3.31
CA GLY A 86 5.33 6.62 -4.52
C GLY A 86 4.53 6.30 -5.79
N ILE A 87 3.87 5.13 -5.83
CA ILE A 87 2.99 4.77 -6.94
C ILE A 87 1.82 5.75 -7.09
N LEU A 88 1.11 6.09 -6.00
CA LEU A 88 -0.01 7.04 -6.04
C LEU A 88 0.44 8.41 -6.58
N MET A 89 1.58 8.92 -6.14
CA MET A 89 2.16 10.17 -6.64
C MET A 89 2.49 10.07 -8.13
N GLY A 90 3.13 8.97 -8.55
CA GLY A 90 3.46 8.70 -9.94
C GLY A 90 2.25 8.57 -10.87
N LEU A 91 1.11 8.08 -10.36
CA LEU A 91 -0.14 8.01 -11.12
C LEU A 91 -0.86 9.37 -11.21
N ILE A 92 -0.89 10.14 -10.11
CA ILE A 92 -1.74 11.33 -10.00
C ILE A 92 -1.05 12.60 -10.52
N ILE A 93 0.25 12.78 -10.22
CA ILE A 93 0.98 14.01 -10.55
C ILE A 93 1.01 14.32 -12.06
N PRO A 94 1.33 13.37 -12.96
CA PRO A 94 1.47 13.68 -14.38
C PRO A 94 0.15 13.94 -15.11
N LEU A 95 -1.02 13.74 -14.48
CA LEU A 95 -2.34 14.00 -15.09
C LEU A 95 -2.46 15.46 -15.54
N ARG A 96 -2.81 15.69 -16.81
CA ARG A 96 -2.78 17.04 -17.40
C ARG A 96 -3.99 17.90 -17.02
N ASP A 97 -5.18 17.31 -17.02
CA ASP A 97 -6.44 18.06 -16.96
C ASP A 97 -7.00 18.18 -15.54
N ALA A 98 -6.16 17.93 -14.54
CA ALA A 98 -6.51 17.91 -13.13
C ALA A 98 -5.97 19.13 -12.38
N ASP A 99 -6.85 19.80 -11.64
CA ASP A 99 -6.49 20.86 -10.70
C ASP A 99 -5.48 20.36 -9.64
N ILE A 100 -4.45 21.16 -9.35
CA ILE A 100 -3.38 20.79 -8.44
C ILE A 100 -3.87 20.49 -7.03
N TRP A 101 -4.90 21.19 -6.56
CA TRP A 101 -5.49 20.97 -5.24
C TRP A 101 -6.26 19.67 -5.18
N ARG A 102 -6.91 19.28 -6.28
CA ARG A 102 -7.55 17.96 -6.39
C ARG A 102 -6.51 16.85 -6.40
N LYS A 103 -5.36 17.03 -7.07
CA LYS A 103 -4.24 16.09 -6.99
C LYS A 103 -3.70 15.94 -5.56
N VAL A 104 -3.44 17.05 -4.88
CA VAL A 104 -2.95 17.05 -3.48
C VAL A 104 -3.95 16.35 -2.56
N LYS A 105 -5.26 16.66 -2.68
CA LYS A 105 -6.31 15.99 -1.90
C LYS A 105 -6.36 14.49 -2.19
N SER A 106 -6.25 14.07 -3.44
CA SER A 106 -6.23 12.65 -3.83
C SER A 106 -5.02 11.92 -3.25
N ILE A 107 -3.83 12.52 -3.30
CA ILE A 107 -2.61 11.93 -2.72
C ILE A 107 -2.73 11.85 -1.20
N ALA A 108 -3.22 12.91 -0.54
CA ALA A 108 -3.37 12.92 0.91
C ALA A 108 -4.42 11.90 1.39
N LEU A 109 -5.60 11.85 0.75
CA LEU A 109 -6.64 10.88 1.09
C LEU A 109 -6.17 9.46 0.79
N GLY A 110 -5.71 9.21 -0.44
CA GLY A 110 -5.24 7.88 -0.85
C GLY A 110 -4.10 7.39 0.03
N GLY A 111 -3.14 8.27 0.31
CA GLY A 111 -2.03 7.95 1.17
C GLY A 111 -2.46 7.61 2.61
N SER A 112 -3.36 8.40 3.18
CA SER A 112 -3.89 8.13 4.53
C SER A 112 -4.66 6.82 4.60
N LEU A 113 -5.51 6.52 3.61
CA LEU A 113 -6.26 5.26 3.55
C LEU A 113 -5.32 4.05 3.41
N VAL A 114 -4.32 4.15 2.54
CA VAL A 114 -3.33 3.08 2.37
C VAL A 114 -2.52 2.88 3.65
N PHE A 115 -2.19 3.96 4.36
CA PHE A 115 -1.51 3.86 5.65
C PHE A 115 -2.35 3.14 6.70
N ILE A 116 -3.63 3.49 6.84
CA ILE A 116 -4.57 2.79 7.73
C ILE A 116 -4.71 1.31 7.35
N MET A 117 -4.86 1.02 6.05
CA MET A 117 -4.91 -0.36 5.54
C MET A 117 -3.66 -1.16 5.89
N ASN A 118 -2.48 -0.55 5.87
CA ASN A 118 -1.24 -1.24 6.25
C ASN A 118 -1.19 -1.55 7.74
N ILE A 119 -1.68 -0.63 8.59
CA ILE A 119 -1.83 -0.88 10.03
C ILE A 119 -2.71 -2.11 10.25
N THR A 120 -3.92 -2.14 9.67
CA THR A 120 -4.86 -3.25 9.85
C THR A 120 -4.37 -4.55 9.21
N ARG A 121 -3.62 -4.47 8.10
CA ARG A 121 -2.94 -5.61 7.48
C ARG A 121 -1.95 -6.25 8.45
N ILE A 122 -1.05 -5.47 9.04
CA ILE A 122 -0.05 -5.95 9.99
C ILE A 122 -0.73 -6.54 11.23
N MET A 123 -1.69 -5.82 11.81
CA MET A 123 -2.45 -6.30 12.96
C MET A 123 -3.11 -7.65 12.68
N LEU A 124 -3.77 -7.79 11.53
CA LEU A 124 -4.45 -9.02 11.16
C LEU A 124 -3.45 -10.14 10.93
N THR A 125 -2.34 -9.91 10.23
CA THR A 125 -1.30 -10.93 10.05
C THR A 125 -0.76 -11.40 11.39
N VAL A 126 -0.35 -10.49 12.27
CA VAL A 126 0.22 -10.83 13.58
C VAL A 126 -0.80 -11.56 14.46
N TYR A 127 -2.06 -11.11 14.47
CA TYR A 127 -3.15 -11.76 15.20
C TYR A 127 -3.42 -13.18 14.69
N LEU A 128 -3.57 -13.36 13.38
CA LEU A 128 -3.87 -14.67 12.80
C LEU A 128 -2.73 -15.67 13.05
N THR A 129 -1.47 -15.20 13.00
CA THR A 129 -0.29 -16.00 13.36
C THR A 129 -0.24 -16.34 14.85
N GLY A 130 -0.50 -15.38 15.74
CA GLY A 130 -0.40 -15.59 17.19
C GLY A 130 -1.47 -16.53 17.75
N TYR A 131 -2.61 -16.65 17.06
CA TYR A 131 -3.75 -17.47 17.46
C TYR A 131 -4.00 -18.71 16.59
N ASP A 132 -3.12 -19.02 15.64
CA ASP A 132 -3.25 -20.17 14.73
C ASP A 132 -4.64 -20.27 14.10
N VAL A 133 -5.08 -19.16 13.50
CA VAL A 133 -6.45 -19.04 12.99
C VAL A 133 -6.63 -19.82 11.67
N PRO A 134 -7.71 -20.61 11.52
CA PRO A 134 -8.03 -21.28 10.26
C PRO A 134 -8.23 -20.32 9.07
N PRO A 135 -8.07 -20.77 7.80
CA PRO A 135 -7.87 -22.16 7.38
C PRO A 135 -6.40 -22.60 7.40
N PHE A 136 -5.45 -21.68 7.51
CA PHE A 136 -4.04 -22.01 7.36
C PHE A 136 -3.54 -22.98 8.43
N SER A 137 -3.98 -22.82 9.68
CA SER A 137 -3.67 -23.78 10.75
C SER A 137 -4.28 -25.18 10.56
N TRP A 138 -5.26 -25.36 9.66
CA TRP A 138 -5.75 -26.70 9.29
C TRP A 138 -4.82 -27.43 8.33
N PHE A 139 -4.07 -26.67 7.51
CA PHE A 139 -3.19 -27.22 6.49
C PHE A 139 -1.71 -27.21 6.89
N PHE A 140 -1.31 -26.28 7.77
CA PHE A 140 0.05 -26.12 8.25
C PHE A 140 0.12 -26.42 9.74
N THR A 141 1.00 -27.34 10.14
CA THR A 141 1.20 -27.73 11.55
C THR A 141 1.81 -26.61 12.39
N SER A 142 2.51 -25.66 11.76
CA SER A 142 3.12 -24.51 12.43
C SER A 142 3.13 -23.32 11.47
N PRO A 143 1.97 -22.67 11.23
CA PRO A 143 1.91 -21.53 10.34
C PRO A 143 2.82 -20.40 10.87
N THR A 144 3.49 -19.71 9.96
CA THR A 144 4.40 -18.60 10.27
C THR A 144 3.74 -17.28 9.93
N VAL A 145 4.40 -16.17 10.25
CA VAL A 145 4.01 -14.83 9.81
C VAL A 145 3.82 -14.82 8.29
N GLU A 146 4.75 -15.41 7.54
CA GLU A 146 4.69 -15.51 6.07
C GLU A 146 3.45 -16.24 5.57
N THR A 147 3.01 -17.30 6.27
CA THR A 147 1.82 -18.06 5.90
C THR A 147 0.56 -17.18 5.83
N TYR A 148 0.42 -16.25 6.77
CA TYR A 148 -0.70 -15.31 6.80
C TYR A 148 -0.40 -14.01 6.04
N HIS A 149 0.86 -13.59 5.97
CA HIS A 149 1.25 -12.32 5.37
C HIS A 149 0.88 -12.24 3.89
N TYR A 150 1.24 -13.23 3.07
CA TYR A 150 0.97 -13.21 1.63
C TYR A 150 -0.52 -13.08 1.27
N PRO A 151 -1.43 -13.97 1.75
CA PRO A 151 -2.83 -13.89 1.38
C PRO A 151 -3.51 -12.63 1.92
N VAL A 152 -3.17 -12.20 3.13
CA VAL A 152 -3.71 -10.96 3.71
C VAL A 152 -3.20 -9.76 2.92
N SER A 153 -1.90 -9.67 2.66
CA SER A 153 -1.31 -8.59 1.85
C SER A 153 -1.86 -8.56 0.43
N PHE A 154 -2.13 -9.71 -0.18
CA PHE A 154 -2.77 -9.77 -1.50
C PHE A 154 -4.19 -9.19 -1.47
N ALA A 155 -5.00 -9.55 -0.48
CA ALA A 155 -6.36 -9.02 -0.33
C ALA A 155 -6.33 -7.49 -0.13
N TYR A 156 -5.50 -7.00 0.78
CA TYR A 156 -5.33 -5.55 1.00
C TYR A 156 -4.74 -4.84 -0.22
N GLY A 157 -3.79 -5.47 -0.92
CA GLY A 157 -3.12 -4.91 -2.09
C GLY A 157 -4.01 -4.82 -3.32
N VAL A 158 -4.87 -5.80 -3.58
CA VAL A 158 -5.77 -5.78 -4.74
C VAL A 158 -7.08 -5.05 -4.40
N ILE A 159 -7.80 -5.53 -3.38
CA ILE A 159 -9.14 -5.04 -3.06
C ILE A 159 -9.03 -3.66 -2.41
N GLY A 160 -8.12 -3.50 -1.45
CA GLY A 160 -7.93 -2.22 -0.76
C GLY A 160 -7.51 -1.12 -1.72
N ILE A 161 -6.55 -1.37 -2.61
CA ILE A 161 -6.13 -0.37 -3.61
C ILE A 161 -7.24 -0.08 -4.62
N ALA A 162 -7.98 -1.09 -5.09
CA ALA A 162 -9.13 -0.85 -5.96
C ALA A 162 -10.18 0.06 -5.30
N ILE A 163 -10.47 -0.14 -4.01
CA ILE A 163 -11.36 0.74 -3.23
C ILE A 163 -10.77 2.15 -3.14
N VAL A 164 -9.49 2.30 -2.79
CA VAL A 164 -8.84 3.61 -2.68
C VAL A 164 -8.89 4.38 -3.99
N ILE A 165 -8.52 3.75 -5.10
CA ILE A 165 -8.56 4.36 -6.43
C ILE A 165 -10.01 4.68 -6.82
N GLY A 166 -10.95 3.78 -6.54
CA GLY A 166 -12.39 3.99 -6.78
C GLY A 166 -12.94 5.19 -6.02
N LEU A 167 -12.58 5.36 -4.74
CA LEU A 167 -12.98 6.50 -3.91
C LEU A 167 -12.37 7.80 -4.42
N ILE A 168 -11.08 7.80 -4.76
CA ILE A 168 -10.41 8.97 -5.35
C ILE A 168 -11.12 9.37 -6.64
N ASN A 169 -11.38 8.40 -7.53
CA ASN A 169 -12.06 8.62 -8.80
C ASN A 169 -13.49 9.16 -8.60
N ALA A 170 -14.26 8.57 -7.69
CA ALA A 170 -15.66 8.94 -7.48
C ALA A 170 -15.83 10.32 -6.82
N PHE A 171 -14.94 10.70 -5.91
CA PHE A 171 -15.17 11.87 -5.05
C PHE A 171 -14.22 13.05 -5.27
N ILE A 172 -13.03 12.84 -5.83
CA ILE A 172 -12.01 13.88 -5.89
C ILE A 172 -11.50 14.11 -7.32
N LEU A 173 -11.15 13.03 -8.03
CA LEU A 173 -10.37 13.09 -9.26
C LEU A 173 -10.89 12.08 -10.32
N PRO A 174 -12.08 12.29 -10.90
CA PRO A 174 -12.64 11.41 -11.95
C PRO A 174 -11.75 11.29 -13.18
N GLU A 175 -10.91 12.30 -13.43
CA GLU A 175 -9.94 12.30 -14.54
C GLU A 175 -8.94 11.15 -14.43
N LEU A 176 -8.71 10.61 -13.23
CA LEU A 176 -7.84 9.45 -13.03
C LEU A 176 -8.42 8.21 -13.74
N GLY A 177 -9.71 7.92 -13.55
CA GLY A 177 -10.37 6.79 -14.20
C GLY A 177 -10.44 6.95 -15.70
N ASP A 178 -10.87 8.13 -16.17
CA ASP A 178 -10.93 8.45 -17.61
C ASP A 178 -9.55 8.30 -18.26
N PHE A 179 -8.51 8.79 -17.59
CA PHE A 179 -7.15 8.70 -18.08
C PHE A 179 -6.64 7.25 -18.16
N LEU A 180 -6.91 6.42 -17.14
CA LEU A 180 -6.46 5.02 -17.14
C LEU A 180 -7.11 4.20 -18.26
N ILE A 181 -8.38 4.48 -18.57
CA ILE A 181 -9.08 3.88 -19.72
C ILE A 181 -8.42 4.33 -21.02
N GLU A 182 -8.23 5.64 -21.21
CA GLU A 182 -7.62 6.18 -22.44
C GLU A 182 -6.17 5.70 -22.64
N LEU A 183 -5.40 5.57 -21.55
CA LEU A 183 -4.04 5.05 -21.56
C LEU A 183 -4.02 3.60 -22.07
N THR A 184 -4.94 2.77 -21.58
CA THR A 184 -5.05 1.35 -21.98
C THR A 184 -5.38 1.23 -23.47
N ASP A 185 -6.37 1.98 -23.95
CA ASP A 185 -6.75 2.01 -25.36
C ASP A 185 -5.59 2.48 -26.25
N SER A 186 -4.86 3.51 -25.80
CA SER A 186 -3.71 4.05 -26.52
C SER A 186 -2.55 3.08 -26.60
N LEU A 187 -2.26 2.34 -25.53
CA LEU A 187 -1.25 1.28 -25.51
C LEU A 187 -1.61 0.12 -26.45
N LEU A 188 -2.85 -0.36 -26.39
CA LEU A 188 -3.35 -1.42 -27.27
C LEU A 188 -3.29 -1.01 -28.74
N TYR A 189 -3.62 0.25 -29.06
CA TYR A 189 -3.51 0.79 -30.41
C TYR A 189 -2.06 0.81 -30.91
N LEU A 190 -1.11 1.24 -30.08
CA LEU A 190 0.32 1.28 -30.43
C LEU A 190 0.91 -0.13 -30.63
N ILE A 191 0.49 -1.10 -29.82
CA ILE A 191 0.91 -2.51 -29.97
C ILE A 191 0.38 -3.09 -31.29
N LYS A 192 -0.90 -2.87 -31.62
CA LYS A 192 -1.52 -3.41 -32.85
C LYS A 192 -1.00 -2.79 -34.15
N LYS A 193 -0.39 -1.60 -34.09
CA LYS A 193 0.17 -0.90 -35.26
C LYS A 193 1.60 -1.38 -35.60
N LYS A 194 2.22 -2.14 -34.71
CA LYS A 194 3.56 -2.71 -34.86
C LYS A 194 3.48 -4.14 -35.40
#